data_AF-A0A953TY34-F1
#
_entry.id   AF-A0A953TY34-F1
#
_cell.length_a   1.000
_cell.length_b   1.000
_cell.length_c   1.000
_cell.angle_alpha   90.00
_cell.angle_beta   90.00
_cell.angle_gamma   90.00
#
_symmetry.space_group_name_H-M   'P 1'
#
loop_
_entity.id
_entity.type
_entity.pdbx_description
1 polymer ?
#
loop_
_entity_poly.entity_id
_entity_poly.type
_entity_poly.pdbx_seq_one_letter_code
_entity_poly.pdbx_strand_id
1 'polypeptide(L)'
;MKQRIMSVAVAAAFLLALSSAAKADTFSFTVANAGVQPPNASYGTVTLTLVDANTISVSVTMTPGYVAFGSGAGSQMFGFNVAGGSTLTDLTNCTNITGGCPTPSTGVNFDGFGNYEYAVAGGTGSSGGVTSFSFDIVGTFVGGLAAIEIVNPTGTNGGKNPGTYDFAIQLGNATCGTGFAGATSGFTAPNPSSADTSNCGGTTTVPEPGTLTLLGTGLLGLAGLVRRKLSA
;
A
#
# COMPACT_ATOMS: atom_id res chain seq x y z
N MET A 1 2.19 -43.35 25.61
CA MET A 1 1.57 -42.63 24.46
C MET A 1 1.06 -41.23 24.84
N LYS A 2 0.26 -41.05 25.91
CA LYS A 2 -0.29 -39.74 26.32
C LYS A 2 0.73 -38.61 26.52
N GLN A 3 1.89 -38.88 27.14
CA GLN A 3 2.94 -37.86 27.35
C GLN A 3 3.57 -37.34 26.05
N ARG A 4 3.67 -38.18 25.00
CA ARG A 4 4.24 -37.76 23.71
C ARG A 4 3.31 -36.82 22.95
N ILE A 5 1.99 -37.09 23.00
CA ILE A 5 0.97 -36.23 22.38
C ILE A 5 0.96 -34.84 23.03
N MET A 6 1.07 -34.79 24.37
CA MET A 6 1.08 -33.53 25.10
C MET A 6 2.33 -32.68 24.80
N SER A 7 3.49 -33.32 24.66
CA SER A 7 4.75 -32.62 24.35
C SER A 7 4.72 -32.00 22.94
N VAL A 8 4.16 -32.72 21.96
CA VAL A 8 4.01 -32.20 20.58
C VAL A 8 3.02 -31.03 20.52
N ALA A 9 1.91 -31.11 21.26
CA ALA A 9 0.92 -30.03 21.31
C ALA A 9 1.48 -28.74 21.93
N VAL A 10 2.29 -28.86 22.99
CA VAL A 10 2.95 -27.70 23.63
C VAL A 10 4.01 -27.09 22.71
N ALA A 11 4.82 -27.91 22.04
CA ALA A 11 5.81 -27.42 21.10
C ALA A 11 5.18 -26.69 19.90
N ALA A 12 4.08 -27.22 19.35
CA ALA A 12 3.32 -26.57 18.28
C ALA A 12 2.71 -25.23 18.74
N ALA A 13 2.12 -25.18 19.94
CA ALA A 13 1.61 -23.93 20.50
C ALA A 13 2.71 -22.89 20.73
N PHE A 14 3.90 -23.32 21.15
CA PHE A 14 5.04 -22.44 21.35
C PHE A 14 5.60 -21.90 20.03
N LEU A 15 5.69 -22.74 18.99
CA LEU A 15 6.09 -22.32 17.64
C LEU A 15 5.10 -21.34 17.01
N LEU A 16 3.80 -21.54 17.23
CA LEU A 16 2.75 -20.62 16.79
C LEU A 16 2.76 -19.30 17.55
N ALA A 17 3.24 -19.27 18.80
CA ALA A 17 3.39 -18.05 19.58
C ALA A 17 4.66 -17.25 19.23
N LEU A 18 5.62 -17.88 18.53
CA LEU A 18 6.87 -17.26 18.09
C LEU A 18 6.79 -16.68 16.67
N SER A 19 5.65 -16.79 15.98
CA SER A 19 5.48 -16.08 14.71
C SER A 19 5.45 -14.57 15.00
N SER A 20 6.54 -13.88 14.66
CA SER A 20 6.54 -12.42 14.67
C SER A 20 5.44 -11.96 13.74
N ALA A 21 4.51 -11.13 14.24
CA ALA A 21 3.57 -10.44 13.38
C ALA A 21 4.37 -9.74 12.28
N ALA A 22 4.10 -10.08 11.02
CA ALA A 22 4.66 -9.35 9.89
C ALA A 22 4.26 -7.88 10.10
N LYS A 23 5.27 -7.02 10.29
CA LYS A 23 5.00 -5.60 10.37
C LYS A 23 4.55 -5.16 8.98
N ALA A 24 3.36 -4.59 8.92
CA ALA A 24 2.83 -4.01 7.72
C ALA A 24 2.38 -2.59 8.00
N ASP A 25 2.80 -1.66 7.15
CA ASP A 25 2.41 -0.26 7.19
C ASP A 25 1.41 -0.01 6.06
N THR A 26 0.38 0.79 6.32
CA THR A 26 -0.68 1.06 5.34
C THR A 26 -0.87 2.55 5.15
N PHE A 27 -0.97 2.96 3.89
CA PHE A 27 -1.16 4.32 3.44
C PHE A 27 -2.43 4.38 2.60
N SER A 28 -3.17 5.48 2.67
CA SER A 28 -4.37 5.70 1.85
C SER A 28 -4.15 6.86 0.90
N PHE A 29 -4.58 6.70 -0.35
CA PHE A 29 -4.63 7.80 -1.32
C PHE A 29 -5.84 8.67 -1.00
N THR A 30 -5.65 9.76 -0.27
CA THR A 30 -6.75 10.62 0.21
C THR A 30 -6.79 11.98 -0.46
N VAL A 31 -5.74 12.35 -1.21
CA VAL A 31 -5.68 13.60 -1.95
C VAL A 31 -5.54 13.30 -3.43
N ALA A 32 -6.43 13.85 -4.26
CA ALA A 32 -6.34 13.76 -5.71
C ALA A 32 -6.24 15.15 -6.36
N ASN A 33 -5.73 15.20 -7.59
CA ASN A 33 -5.87 16.39 -8.42
C ASN A 33 -7.31 16.51 -8.96
N ALA A 34 -7.65 17.68 -9.51
CA ALA A 34 -9.01 17.99 -9.95
C ALA A 34 -9.57 17.04 -11.04
N GLY A 35 -8.70 16.30 -11.73
CA GLY A 35 -9.09 15.34 -12.78
C GLY A 35 -9.76 14.06 -12.26
N VAL A 36 -9.59 13.73 -10.98
CA VAL A 36 -10.25 12.55 -10.39
C VAL A 36 -11.62 12.93 -9.86
N GLN A 37 -12.66 12.38 -10.49
CA GLN A 37 -14.06 12.60 -10.11
C GLN A 37 -14.81 11.26 -10.00
N PRO A 38 -15.72 11.11 -9.01
CA PRO A 38 -15.92 12.04 -7.90
C PRO A 38 -14.76 12.09 -6.89
N PRO A 39 -14.75 13.10 -6.01
CA PRO A 39 -13.92 13.06 -4.82
C PRO A 39 -14.28 11.85 -3.96
N ASN A 40 -13.29 11.21 -3.35
CA ASN A 40 -13.49 10.07 -2.47
C ASN A 40 -12.65 10.24 -1.19
N ALA A 41 -13.12 9.68 -0.08
CA ALA A 41 -12.36 9.65 1.16
C ALA A 41 -11.05 8.87 0.99
N SER A 42 -11.05 7.85 0.14
CA SER A 42 -9.86 7.13 -0.30
C SER A 42 -10.03 6.58 -1.71
N TYR A 43 -9.01 6.73 -2.54
CA TYR A 43 -8.94 6.16 -3.89
C TYR A 43 -8.30 4.77 -3.93
N GLY A 44 -7.64 4.37 -2.84
CA GLY A 44 -6.99 3.08 -2.70
C GLY A 44 -6.05 3.07 -1.51
N THR A 45 -5.46 1.92 -1.25
CA THR A 45 -4.48 1.72 -0.18
C THR A 45 -3.19 1.13 -0.72
N VAL A 46 -2.08 1.55 -0.14
CA VAL A 46 -0.75 0.93 -0.29
C VAL A 46 -0.43 0.24 1.02
N THR A 47 -0.07 -1.03 0.96
CA THR A 47 0.42 -1.79 2.11
C THR A 47 1.86 -2.21 1.85
N LEU A 48 2.73 -1.86 2.76
CA LEU A 48 4.13 -2.29 2.78
C LEU A 48 4.26 -3.41 3.80
N THR A 49 4.95 -4.50 3.48
CA THR A 49 5.23 -5.59 4.43
C THR A 49 6.71 -5.94 4.37
N LEU A 50 7.37 -5.99 5.53
CA LEU A 50 8.76 -6.47 5.57
C LEU A 50 8.77 -7.98 5.40
N VAL A 51 9.31 -8.44 4.28
CA VAL A 51 9.48 -9.87 4.04
C VAL A 51 10.74 -10.35 4.75
N ASP A 52 11.83 -9.62 4.55
CA ASP A 52 13.13 -9.83 5.19
C ASP A 52 13.93 -8.50 5.25
N ALA A 53 15.21 -8.54 5.61
CA ALA A 53 16.04 -7.35 5.76
C ALA A 53 16.28 -6.57 4.46
N ASN A 54 16.07 -7.19 3.30
CA ASN A 54 16.41 -6.69 1.97
C ASN A 54 15.21 -6.64 1.03
N THR A 55 14.03 -7.08 1.49
CA THR A 55 12.85 -7.21 0.66
C THR A 55 11.63 -6.62 1.36
N ILE A 56 10.99 -5.66 0.70
CA ILE A 56 9.72 -5.08 1.13
C ILE A 56 8.67 -5.38 0.08
N SER A 57 7.61 -6.08 0.49
CA SER A 57 6.48 -6.34 -0.38
C SER A 57 5.54 -5.15 -0.38
N VAL A 58 5.20 -4.67 -1.58
CA VAL A 58 4.27 -3.58 -1.82
C VAL A 58 3.01 -4.17 -2.44
N SER A 59 1.87 -3.92 -1.81
CA SER A 59 0.56 -4.26 -2.36
C SER A 59 -0.30 -3.01 -2.45
N VAL A 60 -0.85 -2.76 -3.63
CA VAL A 60 -1.76 -1.65 -3.89
C VAL A 60 -3.13 -2.20 -4.22
N THR A 61 -4.16 -1.70 -3.53
CA THR A 61 -5.56 -2.06 -3.77
C THR A 61 -6.39 -0.79 -3.96
N MET A 62 -7.06 -0.69 -5.10
CA MET A 62 -7.92 0.44 -5.43
C MET A 62 -9.27 0.33 -4.73
N THR A 63 -9.83 1.47 -4.36
CA THR A 63 -11.21 1.54 -3.87
C THR A 63 -12.17 1.08 -4.99
N PRO A 64 -13.25 0.32 -4.69
CA PRO A 64 -14.22 -0.07 -5.70
C PRO A 64 -14.72 1.11 -6.55
N GLY A 65 -14.71 0.94 -7.87
CA GLY A 65 -15.01 1.99 -8.85
C GLY A 65 -13.79 2.73 -9.39
N TYR A 66 -12.61 2.52 -8.81
CA TYR A 66 -11.34 3.08 -9.27
C TYR A 66 -10.41 1.99 -9.80
N VAL A 67 -9.57 2.36 -10.76
CA VAL A 67 -8.52 1.51 -11.33
C VAL A 67 -7.22 2.31 -11.41
N ALA A 68 -6.10 1.64 -11.21
CA ALA A 68 -4.77 2.20 -11.45
C ALA A 68 -4.37 1.91 -12.90
N PHE A 69 -3.81 2.87 -13.61
CA PHE A 69 -3.37 2.69 -15.00
C PHE A 69 -2.20 3.61 -15.36
N GLY A 70 -1.55 3.38 -16.50
CA GLY A 70 -0.52 4.27 -17.06
C GLY A 70 -0.98 4.93 -18.37
N SER A 71 -0.77 6.24 -18.56
CA SER A 71 -1.19 6.93 -19.79
C SER A 71 -0.20 6.79 -20.96
N GLY A 72 -0.05 5.60 -21.55
CA GLY A 72 0.82 5.38 -22.73
C GLY A 72 1.95 4.37 -22.54
N ALA A 73 2.69 4.08 -23.63
CA ALA A 73 3.87 3.22 -23.58
C ALA A 73 5.00 3.93 -22.80
N GLY A 74 5.42 3.34 -21.69
CA GLY A 74 6.37 3.96 -20.75
C GLY A 74 5.73 4.85 -19.69
N SER A 75 4.39 4.83 -19.58
CA SER A 75 3.68 5.68 -18.64
C SER A 75 3.46 4.99 -17.31
N GLN A 76 3.78 5.74 -16.28
CA GLN A 76 3.91 5.23 -14.93
C GLN A 76 2.60 5.34 -14.18
N MET A 77 2.21 4.22 -13.57
CA MET A 77 1.00 4.10 -12.80
C MET A 77 1.23 4.45 -11.34
N PHE A 78 2.41 4.17 -10.79
CA PHE A 78 2.68 4.32 -9.37
C PHE A 78 4.09 4.84 -9.13
N GLY A 79 4.22 5.91 -8.36
CA GLY A 79 5.50 6.57 -8.04
C GLY A 79 5.77 6.51 -6.53
N PHE A 80 7.03 6.30 -6.17
CA PHE A 80 7.50 6.24 -4.78
C PHE A 80 8.96 6.70 -4.66
N ASN A 81 9.36 7.07 -3.45
CA ASN A 81 10.74 7.40 -3.10
C ASN A 81 11.25 6.41 -2.05
N VAL A 82 12.57 6.27 -1.94
CA VAL A 82 13.21 5.50 -0.85
C VAL A 82 14.01 6.47 0.02
N ALA A 83 14.06 6.23 1.34
CA ALA A 83 14.77 7.12 2.26
C ALA A 83 16.28 7.19 1.98
N GLY A 84 16.88 8.36 2.24
CA GLY A 84 18.29 8.60 2.01
C GLY A 84 19.21 7.58 2.71
N GLY A 85 20.08 6.94 1.93
CA GLY A 85 21.00 5.90 2.40
C GLY A 85 20.56 4.47 2.07
N SER A 86 19.30 4.29 1.67
CA SER A 86 18.82 3.04 1.10
C SER A 86 18.99 3.04 -0.42
N THR A 87 19.13 1.87 -1.01
CA THR A 87 19.28 1.72 -2.47
C THR A 87 18.34 0.63 -2.96
N LEU A 88 17.55 0.94 -3.98
CA LEU A 88 16.78 -0.06 -4.72
C LEU A 88 17.71 -0.75 -5.73
N THR A 89 17.75 -2.07 -5.68
CA THR A 89 18.50 -2.90 -6.63
C THR A 89 17.58 -3.45 -7.70
N ASP A 90 16.38 -3.91 -7.33
CA ASP A 90 15.45 -4.53 -8.27
C ASP A 90 13.98 -4.43 -7.83
N LEU A 91 13.07 -4.71 -8.77
CA LEU A 91 11.66 -4.97 -8.53
C LEU A 91 11.33 -6.41 -8.94
N THR A 92 10.78 -7.20 -8.01
CA THR A 92 10.50 -8.63 -8.25
C THR A 92 9.05 -9.00 -7.91
N ASN A 93 8.65 -10.25 -8.20
CA ASN A 93 7.35 -10.82 -7.81
C ASN A 93 6.12 -9.99 -8.24
N CYS A 94 6.21 -9.36 -9.41
CA CYS A 94 5.18 -8.46 -9.90
C CYS A 94 3.91 -9.21 -10.32
N THR A 95 2.78 -8.80 -9.76
CA THR A 95 1.46 -9.37 -10.02
C THR A 95 0.53 -8.27 -10.50
N ASN A 96 -0.23 -8.54 -11.57
CA ASN A 96 -1.15 -7.58 -12.22
C ASN A 96 -0.47 -6.27 -12.69
N ILE A 97 0.81 -6.33 -13.04
CA ILE A 97 1.53 -5.24 -13.69
C ILE A 97 1.67 -5.59 -15.17
N THR A 98 1.10 -4.75 -16.04
CA THR A 98 1.18 -4.96 -17.50
C THR A 98 2.64 -4.77 -17.95
N GLY A 99 3.19 -5.77 -18.63
CA GLY A 99 4.61 -5.75 -19.05
C GLY A 99 5.57 -6.42 -18.07
N GLY A 100 5.09 -6.99 -16.96
CA GLY A 100 5.92 -7.66 -15.96
C GLY A 100 6.52 -6.69 -14.94
N CYS A 101 7.59 -7.09 -14.26
CA CYS A 101 8.28 -6.18 -13.36
C CYS A 101 8.95 -5.05 -14.14
N PRO A 102 8.56 -3.79 -13.89
CA PRO A 102 9.19 -2.68 -14.57
C PRO A 102 10.62 -2.54 -14.09
N THR A 103 11.50 -2.10 -14.99
CA THR A 103 12.77 -1.55 -14.54
C THR A 103 12.48 -0.24 -13.81
N PRO A 104 13.12 0.01 -12.64
CA PRO A 104 12.93 1.26 -11.94
C PRO A 104 13.31 2.43 -12.85
N SER A 105 12.37 3.31 -13.14
CA SER A 105 12.65 4.56 -13.86
C SER A 105 12.79 5.70 -12.86
N THR A 106 13.81 6.53 -13.02
CA THR A 106 14.07 7.64 -12.10
C THR A 106 13.57 8.98 -12.61
N GLY A 107 13.09 9.83 -11.69
CA GLY A 107 12.70 11.21 -11.97
C GLY A 107 11.35 11.39 -12.65
N VAL A 108 10.40 10.49 -12.40
CA VAL A 108 9.09 10.51 -13.07
C VAL A 108 8.16 11.51 -12.42
N ASN A 109 7.57 12.40 -13.24
CA ASN A 109 6.59 13.37 -12.78
C ASN A 109 5.18 12.80 -12.68
N PHE A 110 4.50 13.05 -11.56
CA PHE A 110 3.08 12.84 -11.36
C PHE A 110 2.42 14.21 -11.18
N ASP A 111 1.47 14.56 -12.06
CA ASP A 111 0.89 15.90 -12.12
C ASP A 111 0.19 16.28 -10.80
N GLY A 112 0.65 17.37 -10.18
CA GLY A 112 0.20 17.83 -8.87
C GLY A 112 0.94 17.23 -7.66
N PHE A 113 1.71 16.16 -7.86
CA PHE A 113 2.39 15.41 -6.79
C PHE A 113 3.93 15.45 -6.87
N GLY A 114 4.49 15.91 -7.99
CA GLY A 114 5.93 16.14 -8.15
C GLY A 114 6.66 14.98 -8.81
N ASN A 115 8.00 14.95 -8.67
CA ASN A 115 8.83 13.89 -9.24
C ASN A 115 9.16 12.81 -8.20
N TYR A 116 9.11 11.56 -8.64
CA TYR A 116 9.43 10.39 -7.86
C TYR A 116 10.72 9.74 -8.36
N GLU A 117 11.54 9.27 -7.42
CA GLU A 117 12.80 8.57 -7.68
C GLU A 117 12.54 7.22 -8.35
N TYR A 118 11.43 6.56 -8.06
CA TYR A 118 11.09 5.29 -8.68
C TYR A 118 9.63 5.29 -9.10
N ALA A 119 9.35 4.54 -10.16
CA ALA A 119 8.01 4.37 -10.65
C ALA A 119 7.78 3.01 -11.31
N VAL A 120 6.55 2.54 -11.22
CA VAL A 120 6.03 1.28 -11.76
C VAL A 120 5.14 1.60 -12.94
N ALA A 121 5.41 0.95 -14.09
CA ALA A 121 4.61 1.09 -15.30
C ALA A 121 3.20 0.51 -15.12
N GLY A 122 2.23 1.14 -15.78
CA GLY A 122 0.86 0.64 -15.84
C GLY A 122 0.50 0.03 -17.19
N GLY A 123 -0.66 -0.62 -17.25
CA GLY A 123 -1.32 -0.90 -18.52
C GLY A 123 -1.65 0.39 -19.26
N THR A 124 -1.56 0.36 -20.59
CA THR A 124 -1.83 1.53 -21.44
C THR A 124 -3.30 1.91 -21.40
N GLY A 125 -3.60 3.09 -20.86
CA GLY A 125 -4.94 3.67 -20.80
C GLY A 125 -5.83 3.04 -19.73
N SER A 126 -6.91 3.73 -19.38
CA SER A 126 -7.82 3.32 -18.30
C SER A 126 -8.56 2.00 -18.58
N SER A 127 -8.73 1.63 -19.85
CA SER A 127 -9.29 0.33 -20.26
C SER A 127 -8.38 -0.85 -19.88
N GLY A 128 -7.09 -0.61 -19.67
CA GLY A 128 -6.12 -1.58 -19.14
C GLY A 128 -5.86 -1.40 -17.64
N GLY A 129 -6.70 -0.63 -16.94
CA GLY A 129 -6.52 -0.35 -15.53
C GLY A 129 -6.73 -1.59 -14.66
N VAL A 130 -5.99 -1.66 -13.55
CA VAL A 130 -6.04 -2.76 -12.59
C VAL A 130 -6.62 -2.28 -11.26
N THR A 131 -7.38 -3.15 -10.60
CA THR A 131 -7.95 -2.86 -9.27
C THR A 131 -7.00 -3.22 -8.14
N SER A 132 -5.99 -4.04 -8.41
CA SER A 132 -4.90 -4.31 -7.48
C SER A 132 -3.65 -4.75 -8.23
N PHE A 133 -2.49 -4.46 -7.66
CA PHE A 133 -1.19 -4.95 -8.11
C PHE A 133 -0.24 -5.08 -6.92
N SER A 134 0.80 -5.88 -7.08
CA SER A 134 1.84 -6.03 -6.07
C SER A 134 3.19 -6.27 -6.71
N PHE A 135 4.24 -5.93 -5.98
CA PHE A 135 5.63 -6.18 -6.35
C PHE A 135 6.48 -6.13 -5.08
N ASP A 136 7.67 -6.69 -5.14
CA ASP A 136 8.65 -6.61 -4.07
C ASP A 136 9.75 -5.64 -4.47
N ILE A 137 10.09 -4.74 -3.55
CA ILE A 137 11.26 -3.88 -3.66
C ILE A 137 12.42 -4.64 -3.03
N VAL A 138 13.45 -4.90 -3.82
CA VAL A 138 14.69 -5.54 -3.37
C VAL A 138 15.78 -4.49 -3.29
N GLY A 139 16.45 -4.41 -2.14
CA GLY A 139 17.43 -3.36 -1.91
C GLY A 139 18.25 -3.52 -0.64
N THR A 140 19.03 -2.47 -0.35
CA THR A 140 19.66 -2.28 0.95
C THR A 140 18.88 -1.20 1.68
N PHE A 141 18.33 -1.54 2.84
CA PHE A 141 17.42 -0.67 3.59
C PHE A 141 18.03 -0.31 4.94
N VAL A 142 18.43 0.95 5.11
CA VAL A 142 18.94 1.44 6.40
C VAL A 142 17.75 1.80 7.29
N GLY A 143 17.38 0.91 8.22
CA GLY A 143 16.26 1.13 9.17
C GLY A 143 15.06 0.17 9.03
N GLY A 144 15.13 -0.86 8.18
CA GLY A 144 14.02 -1.82 8.00
C GLY A 144 12.82 -1.19 7.28
N LEU A 145 11.58 -1.42 7.72
CA LEU A 145 10.42 -0.71 7.15
C LEU A 145 10.49 0.79 7.34
N ALA A 146 11.12 1.24 8.44
CA ALA A 146 11.40 2.65 8.64
C ALA A 146 12.45 3.19 7.66
N ALA A 147 13.11 2.34 6.86
CA ALA A 147 13.91 2.78 5.72
C ALA A 147 13.06 3.13 4.49
N ILE A 148 11.81 2.65 4.44
CA ILE A 148 10.74 3.22 3.60
C ILE A 148 9.90 4.20 4.43
N GLU A 149 10.35 4.61 5.62
CA GLU A 149 9.86 5.87 6.21
C GLU A 149 10.41 6.97 5.32
N ILE A 150 9.52 7.39 4.43
CA ILE A 150 9.79 8.26 3.32
C ILE A 150 10.28 9.58 3.87
N VAL A 151 11.59 9.77 3.74
CA VAL A 151 12.21 11.07 3.93
C VAL A 151 11.63 11.94 2.84
N ASN A 152 10.70 12.81 3.26
CA ASN A 152 10.28 14.02 2.56
C ASN A 152 11.41 14.47 1.63
N PRO A 153 11.30 14.29 0.29
CA PRO A 153 12.40 14.63 -0.59
C PRO A 153 12.71 16.11 -0.38
N THR A 154 13.81 16.37 0.32
CA THR A 154 14.42 17.69 0.45
C THR A 154 14.90 18.20 -0.91
N GLY A 155 14.82 17.36 -1.95
CA GLY A 155 15.03 17.70 -3.34
C GLY A 155 13.84 18.46 -3.94
N THR A 156 14.19 19.59 -4.55
CA THR A 156 13.41 20.51 -5.39
C THR A 156 12.68 19.85 -6.57
N ASN A 157 11.80 18.88 -6.31
CA ASN A 157 11.09 18.11 -7.32
C ASN A 157 9.77 18.78 -7.76
N GLY A 158 9.89 20.02 -8.26
CA GLY A 158 9.06 20.70 -9.28
C GLY A 158 7.52 20.68 -9.27
N GLY A 159 6.85 19.93 -8.40
CA GLY A 159 5.39 19.89 -8.31
C GLY A 159 4.81 21.05 -7.50
N LYS A 160 3.48 21.20 -7.48
CA LYS A 160 2.81 22.18 -6.59
C LYS A 160 3.02 21.85 -5.10
N ASN A 161 3.38 20.60 -4.76
CA ASN A 161 3.59 20.11 -3.39
C ASN A 161 4.81 19.16 -3.30
N PRO A 162 6.03 19.63 -3.61
CA PRO A 162 7.22 18.77 -3.53
C PRO A 162 7.45 18.39 -2.07
N GLY A 163 7.65 17.09 -1.80
CA GLY A 163 7.96 16.61 -0.45
C GLY A 163 6.78 16.16 0.41
N THR A 164 5.53 16.38 -0.04
CA THR A 164 4.36 16.13 0.81
C THR A 164 3.84 14.69 0.75
N TYR A 165 4.00 14.00 -0.38
CA TYR A 165 3.38 12.71 -0.64
C TYR A 165 4.41 11.62 -0.83
N ASP A 166 4.18 10.54 -0.09
CA ASP A 166 5.00 9.34 -0.01
C ASP A 166 4.88 8.48 -1.26
N PHE A 167 3.65 8.41 -1.77
CA PHE A 167 3.27 7.70 -2.97
C PHE A 167 2.42 8.60 -3.86
N ALA A 168 2.55 8.45 -5.16
CA ALA A 168 1.56 8.92 -6.13
C ALA A 168 1.09 7.78 -7.01
N ILE A 169 -0.16 7.87 -7.47
CA ILE A 169 -0.73 6.91 -8.38
C ILE A 169 -1.55 7.61 -9.45
N GLN A 170 -1.40 7.18 -10.70
CA GLN A 170 -2.31 7.52 -11.78
C GLN A 170 -3.50 6.57 -11.74
N LEU A 171 -4.70 7.15 -11.70
CA LEU A 171 -5.91 6.40 -11.52
C LEU A 171 -7.04 6.92 -12.39
N GLY A 172 -8.00 6.04 -12.67
CA GLY A 172 -9.19 6.31 -13.43
C GLY A 172 -10.43 5.78 -12.73
N ASN A 173 -11.59 6.30 -13.12
CA ASN A 173 -12.90 5.78 -12.75
C ASN A 173 -13.73 5.53 -14.03
N ALA A 174 -14.61 4.52 -13.99
CA ALA A 174 -15.57 4.21 -15.04
C ALA A 174 -16.46 5.40 -15.48
N THR A 175 -16.63 6.42 -14.62
CA THR A 175 -17.48 7.60 -14.88
C THR A 175 -16.74 8.78 -15.55
N CYS A 176 -15.54 8.57 -16.11
CA CYS A 176 -14.76 9.52 -16.94
C CYS A 176 -13.77 10.46 -16.22
N GLY A 177 -13.41 10.20 -14.95
CA GLY A 177 -12.31 10.91 -14.29
C GLY A 177 -11.00 10.14 -14.45
N THR A 178 -9.98 10.77 -15.03
CA THR A 178 -8.59 10.30 -14.92
C THR A 178 -7.77 11.38 -14.22
N GLY A 179 -6.89 10.97 -13.33
CA GLY A 179 -6.02 11.91 -12.65
C GLY A 179 -5.00 11.20 -11.80
N PHE A 180 -4.47 11.94 -10.82
CA PHE A 180 -3.46 11.45 -9.92
C PHE A 180 -3.92 11.60 -8.48
N ALA A 181 -3.52 10.67 -7.63
CA ALA A 181 -3.74 10.74 -6.19
C ALA A 181 -2.46 10.45 -5.42
N GLY A 182 -2.32 11.05 -4.25
CA GLY A 182 -1.17 10.92 -3.36
C GLY A 182 -1.55 10.35 -2.00
N ALA A 183 -0.63 9.61 -1.41
CA ALA A 183 -0.73 9.08 -0.05
C ALA A 183 0.41 9.63 0.82
N THR A 184 0.19 9.78 2.12
CA THR A 184 1.17 10.30 3.09
C THR A 184 1.04 9.57 4.43
N SER A 185 2.16 9.37 5.13
CA SER A 185 2.32 8.64 6.40
C SER A 185 1.70 9.32 7.62
N GLY A 186 1.34 10.60 7.55
CA GLY A 186 0.86 11.27 8.76
C GLY A 186 0.86 12.79 8.77
N PHE A 187 1.13 13.46 7.65
CA PHE A 187 0.88 14.89 7.55
C PHE A 187 -0.48 15.11 6.91
N THR A 188 -1.39 15.74 7.66
CA THR A 188 -2.57 16.40 7.10
C THR A 188 -2.07 17.45 6.13
N ALA A 189 -1.88 17.08 4.86
CA ALA A 189 -1.68 18.07 3.81
C ALA A 189 -2.84 19.05 3.94
N PRO A 190 -2.58 20.38 3.99
CA PRO A 190 -3.66 21.34 3.95
C PRO A 190 -4.46 21.04 2.70
N ASN A 191 -5.70 20.57 2.89
CA ASN A 191 -6.63 20.24 1.84
C ASN A 191 -6.61 21.42 0.87
N PRO A 192 -6.08 21.29 -0.37
CA PRO A 192 -6.07 22.41 -1.28
C PRO A 192 -7.53 22.72 -1.56
N SER A 193 -8.01 23.82 -0.99
CA SER A 193 -9.36 24.33 -1.16
C SER A 193 -9.54 24.73 -2.62
N SER A 194 -9.77 23.75 -3.47
CA SER A 194 -10.27 23.89 -4.83
C SER A 194 -11.53 23.06 -4.87
N ALA A 195 -12.58 23.64 -4.28
CA ALA A 195 -13.93 23.16 -4.37
C ALA A 195 -14.37 23.26 -5.84
N ASP A 196 -14.21 22.17 -6.58
CA ASP A 196 -14.91 22.00 -7.85
C ASP A 196 -16.14 21.14 -7.59
N THR A 197 -17.31 21.69 -7.91
CA THR A 197 -18.64 21.21 -7.53
C THR A 197 -19.21 20.17 -8.49
N SER A 198 -18.36 19.29 -9.06
CA SER A 198 -18.81 18.20 -9.92
C SER A 198 -19.36 17.04 -9.08
N ASN A 199 -20.69 17.04 -8.95
CA ASN A 199 -21.46 16.08 -8.18
C ASN A 199 -21.47 14.71 -8.86
N CYS A 200 -20.63 13.78 -8.43
CA CYS A 200 -20.73 12.36 -8.75
C CYS A 200 -20.83 11.58 -7.42
N GLY A 201 -21.96 10.94 -7.15
CA GLY A 201 -22.21 10.31 -5.86
C GLY A 201 -21.47 8.99 -5.70
N GLY A 202 -20.78 8.79 -4.57
CA GLY A 202 -20.26 7.50 -4.16
C GLY A 202 -19.95 7.45 -2.66
N THR A 203 -20.60 6.55 -1.93
CA THR A 203 -20.26 6.23 -0.54
C THR A 203 -19.39 4.99 -0.52
N THR A 204 -18.27 5.04 0.20
CA THR A 204 -17.41 3.88 0.44
C THR A 204 -17.62 3.35 1.84
N THR A 205 -17.95 2.07 1.96
CA THR A 205 -17.85 1.33 3.23
C THR A 205 -16.50 0.64 3.28
N VAL A 206 -15.74 0.90 4.35
CA VAL A 206 -14.48 0.21 4.61
C VAL A 206 -14.79 -1.12 5.31
N PRO A 207 -14.37 -2.28 4.77
CA PRO A 207 -14.48 -3.54 5.48
C PRO A 207 -13.67 -3.50 6.77
N GLU A 208 -14.28 -3.87 7.88
CA GLU A 208 -13.64 -3.90 9.18
C GLU A 208 -12.45 -4.89 9.18
N PRO A 209 -11.29 -4.54 9.79
CA PRO A 209 -10.12 -5.41 9.76
C PRO A 209 -10.41 -6.76 10.43
N GLY A 210 -10.04 -7.86 9.77
CA GLY A 210 -10.19 -9.23 10.30
C GLY A 210 -9.49 -9.50 11.64
N THR A 211 -8.72 -8.53 12.16
CA THR A 211 -8.12 -8.56 13.49
C THR A 211 -9.16 -8.61 14.61
N LEU A 212 -10.35 -8.00 14.44
CA LEU A 212 -11.45 -8.10 15.41
C LEU A 212 -12.01 -9.53 15.46
N THR A 213 -12.14 -10.18 14.31
CA THR A 213 -12.56 -11.59 14.21
C THR A 213 -11.51 -12.53 14.81
N LEU A 214 -10.23 -12.28 14.56
CA LEU A 214 -9.13 -13.09 15.11
C LEU A 214 -9.03 -12.94 16.64
N LEU A 215 -9.16 -11.71 17.14
CA LEU A 215 -9.20 -11.44 18.58
C LEU A 215 -10.40 -12.13 19.24
N GLY A 216 -11.58 -12.06 18.63
CA GLY A 216 -12.79 -12.70 19.13
C GLY A 216 -12.67 -14.23 19.18
N THR A 217 -12.13 -14.84 18.13
CA THR A 217 -11.92 -16.30 18.09
C THR A 217 -10.83 -16.77 19.06
N GLY A 218 -9.78 -15.97 19.26
CA GLY A 218 -8.74 -16.24 20.26
C GLY A 218 -9.28 -16.26 21.70
N LEU A 219 -10.12 -15.27 22.06
CA LEU A 219 -10.75 -15.22 23.39
C LEU A 219 -11.70 -16.39 23.64
N LEU A 220 -12.47 -16.81 22.63
CA LEU A 220 -13.33 -17.99 22.72
C LEU A 220 -12.53 -19.28 22.92
N GLY A 221 -11.38 -19.41 22.23
CA GLY A 221 -10.46 -20.53 22.44
C GLY A 221 -9.90 -20.58 23.86
N LEU A 222 -9.49 -19.42 24.41
CA LEU A 222 -8.99 -19.31 25.78
C LEU A 222 -10.05 -19.67 26.82
N ALA A 223 -11.29 -19.17 26.63
CA ALA A 223 -12.42 -19.47 27.50
C ALA A 223 -12.73 -20.99 27.54
N GLY A 224 -12.64 -21.67 26.40
CA GLY A 224 -12.81 -23.12 26.30
C GLY A 224 -11.77 -23.90 27.11
N LEU A 225 -10.51 -23.45 27.11
CA LEU A 225 -9.43 -24.06 27.90
C LEU A 225 -9.63 -23.86 29.40
N VAL A 226 -10.02 -22.65 29.83
CA VAL A 226 -10.29 -22.36 31.25
C VAL A 226 -11.45 -23.23 31.77
N ARG A 227 -12.52 -23.39 30.98
CA ARG A 227 -13.66 -24.24 31.37
C ARG A 227 -13.25 -25.70 31.60
N ARG A 228 -12.39 -26.25 30.74
CA ARG A 228 -11.89 -27.63 30.91
C ARG A 228 -11.08 -27.82 32.19
N LYS A 229 -10.33 -26.80 32.62
CA LYS A 229 -9.52 -26.85 33.85
C LYS A 229 -10.37 -26.80 35.13
N LEU A 230 -11.55 -26.18 35.08
CA LEU A 230 -12.43 -26.05 36.25
C LEU A 230 -13.39 -27.25 36.43
N SER A 231 -13.58 -28.07 35.40
CA SER A 231 -14.47 -29.25 35.47
C SER A 231 -13.73 -30.58 35.69
N ALA A 232 -12.41 -30.53 35.89
CA ALA A 232 -11.56 -31.66 36.23
C ALA A 232 -10.95 -31.43 37.62
#